data_AF-A0A8S0GZT8-F1
#
_entry.id   AF-A0A8S0GZT8-F1
#
_cell.length_a   1.000
_cell.length_b   1.000
_cell.length_c   1.000
_cell.angle_alpha   90.00
_cell.angle_beta   90.00
_cell.angle_gamma   90.00
#
_symmetry.space_group_name_H-M   'P 1'
#
loop_
_entity.id
_entity.type
_entity.pdbx_description
1 polymer ?
#
loop_
_entity_poly.entity_id
_entity_poly.type
_entity_poly.pdbx_seq_one_letter_code
_entity_poly.pdbx_strand_id
1 'polypeptide(L)'
;MLAKLHRPVSVSLLRADHGERPERDALAAQLASAWNKATDAVASAPARVFYDGGPNSTPLAELVPALTAAHSSLDLHDSRKSYDLSQRLGDTGAASPFVAIALATMASYQNADTSVVIPLRRKDQATIISVTSPTPGKKPLGGQHFEARLRP
;
A
#
# COMPACT_ATOMS: atom_id res chain seq x y z
N MET A 1 0.70 -16.15 -14.12
CA MET A 1 0.12 -14.94 -13.49
C MET A 1 1.25 -14.16 -12.82
N LEU A 2 1.20 -12.82 -12.82
CA LEU A 2 2.24 -11.97 -12.21
C LEU A 2 1.94 -11.62 -10.75
N ALA A 3 0.68 -11.37 -10.41
CA ALA A 3 0.20 -11.22 -9.03
C ALA A 3 -1.31 -11.46 -8.96
N LYS A 4 -1.83 -11.66 -7.76
CA LYS A 4 -3.26 -11.64 -7.41
C LYS A 4 -3.59 -10.32 -6.74
N LEU A 5 -4.49 -9.54 -7.35
CA LEU A 5 -5.07 -8.36 -6.74
C LEU A 5 -6.26 -8.76 -5.87
N HIS A 6 -6.26 -8.31 -4.62
CA HIS A 6 -7.37 -8.57 -3.70
C HIS A 6 -8.43 -7.47 -3.79
N ARG A 7 -9.63 -7.75 -3.27
CA ARG A 7 -10.73 -6.78 -3.27
C ARG A 7 -10.29 -5.52 -2.49
N PRO A 8 -10.38 -4.33 -3.10
CA PRO A 8 -10.09 -3.08 -2.40
C PRO A 8 -10.98 -2.91 -1.17
N VAL A 9 -10.39 -2.45 -0.07
CA VAL A 9 -11.10 -2.04 1.15
C VAL A 9 -11.03 -0.53 1.25
N SER A 10 -12.16 0.15 1.17
CA SER A 10 -12.23 1.60 1.25
C SER A 10 -12.91 2.05 2.55
N VAL A 11 -12.39 3.10 3.16
CA VAL A 11 -12.94 3.73 4.37
C VAL A 11 -12.98 5.24 4.23
N SER A 12 -14.02 5.86 4.78
CA SER A 12 -14.16 7.31 4.81
C SER A 12 -13.10 7.94 5.71
N LEU A 13 -12.49 9.02 5.26
CA LEU A 13 -11.63 9.90 6.07
C LEU A 13 -12.40 11.09 6.64
N LEU A 14 -13.71 11.14 6.38
CA LEU A 14 -14.66 12.13 6.90
C LEU A 14 -15.68 11.46 7.81
N ARG A 15 -16.14 12.19 8.82
CA ARG A 15 -17.20 11.73 9.72
C ARG A 15 -18.55 11.76 8.97
N ALA A 16 -19.40 10.77 9.26
CA ALA A 16 -20.66 10.53 8.54
C ALA A 16 -21.77 11.58 8.81
N ASP A 17 -21.63 12.35 9.89
CA ASP A 17 -22.59 13.31 10.42
C ASP A 17 -22.36 14.75 9.92
N HIS A 18 -21.09 15.18 9.81
CA HIS A 18 -20.75 16.58 9.50
C HIS A 18 -19.79 16.76 8.32
N GLY A 19 -19.24 15.68 7.74
CA GLY A 19 -18.20 15.79 6.71
C GLY A 19 -16.88 16.36 7.22
N GLU A 20 -16.75 16.55 8.54
CA GLU A 20 -15.53 16.97 9.20
C GLU A 20 -14.56 15.81 9.35
N ARG A 21 -13.26 16.13 9.48
CA ARG A 21 -12.24 15.11 9.69
C ARG A 21 -12.42 14.49 11.08
N PRO A 22 -12.46 13.15 11.22
CA PRO A 22 -12.55 12.50 12.52
C PRO A 22 -11.37 12.89 13.41
N GLU A 23 -11.57 12.75 14.73
CA GLU A 23 -10.47 12.83 15.69
C GLU A 23 -9.36 11.83 15.32
N ARG A 24 -8.11 12.19 15.59
CA ARG A 24 -6.94 11.41 15.18
C ARG A 24 -7.03 9.94 15.59
N ASP A 25 -7.48 9.65 16.80
CA ASP A 25 -7.54 8.28 17.32
C ASP A 25 -8.69 7.49 16.68
N ALA A 26 -9.83 8.13 16.45
CA ALA A 26 -10.96 7.54 15.72
C ALA A 26 -10.61 7.27 14.24
N LEU A 27 -9.82 8.15 13.61
CA LEU A 27 -9.31 7.95 12.26
C LEU A 27 -8.32 6.79 12.20
N ALA A 28 -7.39 6.73 13.16
CA ALA A 28 -6.42 5.66 13.27
C ALA A 28 -7.11 4.30 13.46
N ALA A 29 -8.15 4.22 14.31
CA ALA A 29 -8.93 3.00 14.51
C ALA A 29 -9.68 2.56 13.24
N GLN A 30 -10.25 3.49 12.48
CA GLN A 30 -10.91 3.19 11.21
C GLN A 30 -9.92 2.66 10.16
N LEU A 31 -8.78 3.32 10.01
CA LEU A 31 -7.71 2.87 9.12
C LEU A 31 -7.12 1.53 9.56
N ALA A 32 -6.97 1.30 10.86
CA ALA A 32 -6.53 0.02 11.41
C ALA A 32 -7.52 -1.12 11.09
N SER A 33 -8.82 -0.87 11.23
CA SER A 33 -9.86 -1.83 10.86
C SER A 33 -9.84 -2.13 9.35
N ALA A 34 -9.68 -1.09 8.52
CA ALA A 34 -9.55 -1.23 7.08
C ALA A 34 -8.31 -2.05 6.70
N TRP A 35 -7.18 -1.78 7.38
CA TRP A 35 -5.93 -2.49 7.21
C TRP A 35 -6.12 -3.97 7.51
N ASN A 36 -6.61 -4.31 8.71
CA ASN A 36 -6.85 -5.70 9.11
C ASN A 36 -7.76 -6.41 8.10
N LYS A 37 -8.86 -5.79 7.68
CA LYS A 37 -9.75 -6.37 6.67
C LYS A 37 -9.06 -6.62 5.32
N ALA A 38 -8.15 -5.75 4.90
CA ALA A 38 -7.39 -5.91 3.67
C ALA A 38 -6.28 -6.95 3.78
N THR A 39 -5.71 -7.15 4.98
CA THR A 39 -4.60 -8.07 5.24
C THR A 39 -5.05 -9.46 5.69
N ASP A 40 -6.20 -9.60 6.34
CA ASP A 40 -6.74 -10.90 6.76
C ASP A 40 -7.10 -11.78 5.55
N ALA A 41 -7.40 -11.15 4.41
CA ALA A 41 -7.70 -11.84 3.17
C ALA A 41 -6.47 -12.42 2.46
N VAL A 42 -5.24 -12.10 2.92
CA VAL A 42 -4.00 -12.52 2.25
C VAL A 42 -3.30 -13.66 3.00
N ALA A 43 -2.72 -14.60 2.26
CA ALA A 43 -2.07 -15.79 2.82
C ALA A 43 -0.75 -15.49 3.57
N SER A 44 -0.14 -14.33 3.34
CA SER A 44 1.13 -13.92 3.93
C SER A 44 1.04 -12.47 4.34
N ALA A 45 1.51 -12.17 5.55
CA ALA A 45 1.58 -10.82 6.08
C ALA A 45 2.27 -9.87 5.09
N PRO A 46 1.78 -8.64 4.92
CA PRO A 46 2.41 -7.67 4.02
C PRO A 46 3.87 -7.40 4.36
N ALA A 47 4.75 -7.50 3.36
CA ALA A 47 6.17 -7.24 3.49
C ALA A 47 6.53 -5.77 3.23
N ARG A 48 5.65 -5.02 2.55
CA ARG A 48 5.83 -3.61 2.22
C ARG A 48 4.52 -2.90 1.91
N VAL A 49 4.54 -1.57 2.00
CA VAL A 49 3.44 -0.68 1.59
C VAL A 49 3.93 0.40 0.62
N PHE A 50 3.13 0.64 -0.41
CA PHE A 50 3.27 1.74 -1.35
C PHE A 50 2.12 2.72 -1.12
N TYR A 51 2.41 3.99 -0.89
CA TYR A 51 1.39 5.01 -0.68
C TYR A 51 1.75 6.30 -1.41
N ASP A 52 0.71 7.08 -1.70
CA ASP A 52 0.86 8.37 -2.36
C ASP A 52 -0.24 9.32 -1.87
N GLY A 53 0.14 10.35 -1.12
CA GLY A 53 -0.75 11.42 -0.69
C GLY A 53 -0.72 12.66 -1.59
N GLY A 54 0.14 12.69 -2.60
CA GLY A 54 0.43 13.84 -3.44
C GLY A 54 1.38 14.85 -2.81
N PRO A 55 1.73 15.93 -3.54
CA PRO A 55 2.62 16.97 -3.04
C PRO A 55 2.04 17.66 -1.80
N ASN A 56 2.92 18.01 -0.85
CA ASN A 56 2.58 18.67 0.41
C ASN A 56 1.64 17.87 1.33
N SER A 57 1.57 16.55 1.16
CA SER A 57 0.87 15.65 2.06
C SER A 57 1.84 15.01 3.06
N THR A 58 1.33 14.64 4.23
CA THR A 58 2.10 13.92 5.27
C THR A 58 1.43 12.59 5.60
N PRO A 59 1.34 11.65 4.63
CA PRO A 59 0.59 10.39 4.78
C PRO A 59 1.08 9.54 5.96
N LEU A 60 2.38 9.61 6.29
CA LEU A 60 2.95 8.91 7.44
C LEU A 60 2.32 9.31 8.79
N ALA A 61 1.89 10.58 8.94
CA ALA A 61 1.26 11.04 10.18
C ALA A 61 -0.07 10.34 10.48
N GLU A 62 -0.73 9.80 9.44
CA GLU A 62 -2.00 9.07 9.55
C GLU A 62 -1.79 7.56 9.52
N LEU A 63 -0.86 7.09 8.68
CA LEU A 63 -0.59 5.67 8.52
C LEU A 63 0.17 5.07 9.71
N VAL A 64 1.10 5.79 10.33
CA VAL A 64 1.87 5.25 11.48
C VAL A 64 0.94 4.91 12.65
N PRO A 65 0.10 5.83 13.16
CA PRO A 65 -0.84 5.50 14.24
C PRO A 65 -1.81 4.36 13.86
N ALA A 66 -2.28 4.33 12.60
CA ALA A 66 -3.17 3.28 12.13
C ALA A 66 -2.51 1.90 12.13
N LEU A 67 -1.27 1.78 11.66
CA LEU A 67 -0.55 0.50 11.66
C LEU A 67 -0.14 0.06 13.06
N THR A 68 0.19 1.00 13.95
CA THR A 68 0.41 0.71 15.37
C THR A 68 -0.87 0.16 16.01
N ALA A 69 -2.02 0.79 15.77
CA ALA A 69 -3.31 0.32 16.29
C ALA A 69 -3.75 -1.03 15.67
N ALA A 70 -3.33 -1.31 14.44
CA ALA A 70 -3.56 -2.60 13.78
C ALA A 70 -2.61 -3.72 14.25
N HIS A 71 -1.64 -3.42 15.12
CA HIS A 71 -0.55 -4.35 15.49
C HIS A 71 0.18 -4.93 14.27
N SER A 72 0.35 -4.12 13.22
CA SER A 72 1.04 -4.54 11.99
C SER A 72 2.53 -4.80 12.25
N SER A 73 3.08 -5.81 11.58
CA SER A 73 4.52 -6.09 11.60
C SER A 73 5.35 -5.16 10.68
N LEU A 74 4.67 -4.29 9.92
CA LEU A 74 5.31 -3.30 9.07
C LEU A 74 5.76 -2.08 9.87
N ASP A 75 7.05 -1.79 9.76
CA ASP A 75 7.63 -0.53 10.22
C ASP A 75 7.67 0.46 9.05
N LEU A 76 6.92 1.57 9.18
CA LEU A 76 6.87 2.61 8.16
C LEU A 76 8.08 3.55 8.17
N HIS A 77 8.91 3.49 9.21
CA HIS A 77 10.19 4.20 9.26
C HIS A 77 11.29 3.43 8.51
N ASP A 78 11.08 2.14 8.24
CA ASP A 78 11.98 1.35 7.40
C ASP A 78 11.74 1.66 5.90
N SER A 79 12.71 2.32 5.29
CA SER A 79 12.71 2.66 3.85
C SER A 79 12.58 1.45 2.91
N ARG A 80 12.82 0.22 3.37
CA ARG A 80 12.64 -1.02 2.59
C ARG A 80 11.21 -1.57 2.64
N LYS A 81 10.39 -1.06 3.57
CA LYS A 81 9.02 -1.49 3.81
C LYS A 81 8.00 -0.39 3.53
N SER A 82 8.46 0.86 3.43
CA SER A 82 7.65 2.07 3.29
C SER A 82 8.07 2.86 2.04
N TYR A 83 7.15 2.96 1.09
CA TYR A 83 7.39 3.63 -0.19
C TYR A 83 6.39 4.75 -0.42
N ASP A 84 6.77 5.97 -0.06
CA ASP A 84 6.09 7.20 -0.48
C ASP A 84 6.41 7.48 -1.95
N LEU A 85 5.44 7.25 -2.84
CA LEU A 85 5.63 7.45 -4.28
C LEU A 85 5.71 8.93 -4.65
N SER A 86 5.05 9.81 -3.90
CA SER A 86 5.11 11.25 -4.15
C SER A 86 6.53 11.80 -3.95
N GLN A 87 7.27 11.23 -2.99
CA GLN A 87 8.67 11.59 -2.73
C GLN A 87 9.65 10.86 -3.65
N ARG A 88 9.38 9.60 -4.01
CA ARG A 88 10.32 8.76 -4.77
C ARG A 88 10.22 8.91 -6.29
N LEU A 89 9.02 9.15 -6.80
CA LEU A 89 8.74 9.23 -8.24
C LEU A 89 8.27 10.63 -8.67
N GLY A 90 8.00 11.51 -7.71
CA GLY A 90 7.38 12.80 -7.97
C GLY A 90 5.85 12.69 -8.14
N ASP A 91 5.24 13.79 -8.59
CA ASP A 91 3.79 13.84 -8.75
C ASP A 91 3.35 13.12 -10.04
N THR A 92 2.87 11.89 -9.86
CA THR A 92 2.27 11.09 -10.95
C THR A 92 0.76 11.34 -11.11
N GLY A 93 0.19 12.27 -10.34
CA GLY A 93 -1.19 12.74 -10.46
C GLY A 93 -2.23 11.60 -10.37
N ALA A 94 -3.17 11.59 -11.32
CA ALA A 94 -4.22 10.58 -11.39
C ALA A 94 -3.68 9.17 -11.75
N ALA A 95 -2.46 9.07 -12.29
CA ALA A 95 -1.86 7.79 -12.65
C ALA A 95 -1.25 7.05 -11.44
N SER A 96 -1.05 7.75 -10.32
CA SER A 96 -0.39 7.22 -9.13
C SER A 96 -0.88 5.84 -8.65
N PRO A 97 -2.19 5.57 -8.53
CA PRO A 97 -2.65 4.27 -8.07
C PRO A 97 -2.21 3.13 -8.99
N PHE A 98 -2.16 3.37 -10.31
CA PHE A 98 -1.72 2.38 -11.28
C PHE A 98 -0.23 2.12 -11.20
N VAL A 99 0.58 3.17 -11.00
CA VAL A 99 2.01 3.05 -10.75
C VAL A 99 2.27 2.24 -9.47
N ALA A 100 1.54 2.54 -8.41
CA ALA A 100 1.64 1.81 -7.14
C ALA A 100 1.30 0.33 -7.29
N ILE A 101 0.21 0.00 -8.02
CA ILE A 101 -0.19 -1.40 -8.29
C ILE A 101 0.86 -2.12 -9.15
N ALA A 102 1.42 -1.46 -10.15
CA ALA A 102 2.46 -2.04 -11.00
C ALA A 102 3.71 -2.37 -10.17
N LEU A 103 4.19 -1.44 -9.34
CA LEU A 103 5.33 -1.64 -8.46
C LEU A 103 5.07 -2.73 -7.42
N ALA A 104 3.89 -2.71 -6.79
CA ALA A 104 3.47 -3.74 -5.86
C ALA A 104 3.41 -5.12 -6.50
N THR A 105 2.96 -5.21 -7.75
CA THR A 105 2.93 -6.46 -8.53
C THR A 105 4.34 -6.97 -8.79
N MET A 106 5.24 -6.12 -9.28
CA MET A 106 6.63 -6.47 -9.54
C MET A 106 7.35 -6.90 -8.25
N ALA A 107 7.21 -6.12 -7.18
CA ALA A 107 7.87 -6.40 -5.91
C ALA A 107 7.36 -7.69 -5.28
N SER A 108 6.05 -7.92 -5.30
CA SER A 108 5.42 -9.15 -4.77
C SER A 108 5.86 -10.38 -5.55
N TYR A 109 5.89 -10.30 -6.89
CA TYR A 109 6.37 -11.38 -7.74
C TYR A 109 7.85 -11.72 -7.46
N GLN A 110 8.73 -10.72 -7.49
CA GLN A 110 10.17 -10.93 -7.33
C GLN A 110 10.55 -11.49 -5.95
N ASN A 111 9.85 -11.06 -4.90
CA ASN A 111 10.16 -11.47 -3.53
C ASN A 111 9.30 -12.65 -3.04
N ALA A 112 8.32 -13.08 -3.84
CA ALA A 112 7.34 -14.08 -3.47
C ALA A 112 6.59 -13.77 -2.17
N ASP A 113 6.16 -12.52 -2.01
CA ASP A 113 5.48 -12.01 -0.82
C ASP A 113 4.21 -11.21 -1.19
N THR A 114 3.67 -10.49 -0.21
CA THR A 114 2.53 -9.58 -0.37
C THR A 114 2.98 -8.13 -0.20
N SER A 115 2.52 -7.26 -1.09
CA SER A 115 2.64 -5.81 -0.97
C SER A 115 1.25 -5.18 -0.78
N VAL A 116 1.18 -4.02 -0.14
CA VAL A 116 -0.06 -3.25 0.01
C VAL A 116 0.08 -1.91 -0.70
N VAL A 117 -1.00 -1.46 -1.32
CA VAL A 117 -1.10 -0.16 -1.99
C VAL A 117 -2.17 0.68 -1.29
N ILE A 118 -1.82 1.91 -0.93
CA ILE A 118 -2.73 2.87 -0.29
C ILE A 118 -2.68 4.21 -1.05
N PRO A 119 -3.55 4.42 -2.06
CA PRO A 119 -3.66 5.72 -2.70
C PRO A 119 -4.40 6.67 -1.75
N LEU A 120 -3.69 7.69 -1.27
CA LEU A 120 -4.16 8.68 -0.28
C LEU A 120 -4.38 10.07 -0.89
N ARG A 121 -4.30 10.19 -2.21
CA ARG A 121 -4.56 11.45 -2.92
C ARG A 121 -6.01 11.93 -2.77
N ARG A 122 -6.94 11.01 -2.50
CA ARG A 122 -8.32 11.32 -2.10
C ARG A 122 -8.34 11.69 -0.62
N LYS A 123 -8.75 12.93 -0.33
CA LYS A 123 -8.82 13.45 1.05
C LYS A 123 -10.05 12.97 1.82
N ASP A 124 -11.05 12.47 1.11
CA ASP A 124 -12.34 12.02 1.66
C ASP A 124 -12.36 10.52 1.97
N GLN A 125 -11.47 9.74 1.37
CA GLN A 125 -11.48 8.29 1.45
C GLN A 125 -10.07 7.71 1.30
N ALA A 126 -9.71 6.77 2.18
CA ALA A 126 -8.57 5.89 1.98
C ALA A 126 -9.02 4.57 1.38
N THR A 127 -8.22 4.03 0.46
CA THR A 127 -8.42 2.69 -0.08
C THR A 127 -7.17 1.86 0.19
N ILE A 128 -7.33 0.60 0.58
CA ILE A 128 -6.23 -0.33 0.85
C ILE A 128 -6.40 -1.51 -0.09
N ILE A 129 -5.35 -1.79 -0.86
CA ILE A 129 -5.34 -2.82 -1.89
C ILE A 129 -4.16 -3.74 -1.65
N SER A 130 -4.44 -5.00 -1.31
CA SER A 130 -3.40 -6.01 -1.17
C SER A 130 -3.08 -6.65 -2.52
N VAL A 131 -1.78 -6.86 -2.78
CA VAL A 131 -1.23 -7.45 -3.99
C VAL A 131 -0.34 -8.60 -3.56
N THR A 132 -0.72 -9.84 -3.89
CA THR A 132 0.02 -11.03 -3.45
C THR A 132 0.67 -11.73 -4.63
N SER A 133 1.88 -12.24 -4.44
CA SER A 133 2.54 -13.14 -5.39
C SER A 133 1.63 -14.31 -5.79
N PRO A 134 1.68 -14.80 -7.04
CA PRO A 134 1.02 -16.07 -7.40
C PRO A 134 1.57 -17.27 -6.64
N THR A 135 2.81 -17.18 -6.13
CA THR A 135 3.50 -18.25 -5.40
C THR A 135 4.11 -17.73 -4.08
N PRO A 136 3.28 -17.36 -3.08
CA PRO A 136 3.79 -16.86 -1.81
C PRO A 136 4.77 -17.84 -1.16
N GLY A 137 5.93 -17.35 -0.71
CA GLY A 137 7.00 -18.14 -0.10
C GLY A 137 7.87 -18.94 -1.08
N LYS A 138 7.54 -18.96 -2.39
CA LYS A 138 8.33 -19.63 -3.42
C LYS A 138 8.79 -18.62 -4.46
N LYS A 139 10.03 -18.13 -4.32
CA LYS A 139 10.64 -17.21 -5.29
C LYS A 139 10.63 -17.83 -6.68
N PRO A 140 10.19 -17.08 -7.71
CA PRO A 140 10.19 -17.59 -9.07
C PRO A 140 11.61 -17.97 -9.50
N LEU A 141 11.76 -19.15 -10.09
CA LEU A 141 13.02 -19.65 -10.66
C LEU A 141 13.27 -18.92 -11.98
N GLY A 142 14.00 -17.80 -11.93
CA GLY A 142 14.50 -17.12 -13.13
C GLY A 142 14.44 -15.61 -13.06
N GLY A 143 15.62 -14.96 -13.06
CA GLY A 143 15.78 -13.51 -13.20
C GLY A 143 15.47 -12.96 -14.60
N GLN A 144 14.88 -13.76 -15.49
CA GLN A 144 14.74 -13.45 -16.91
C GLN A 144 13.52 -12.59 -17.28
N HIS A 145 12.64 -12.26 -16.32
CA HIS A 145 11.41 -11.53 -16.65
C HIS A 145 11.55 -9.99 -16.60
N PHE A 146 12.61 -9.46 -15.98
CA PHE A 146 12.84 -8.01 -15.86
C PHE A 146 14.27 -7.57 -16.24
N GLU A 147 15.09 -8.46 -16.81
CA GLU A 147 16.37 -8.06 -17.41
C GLU A 147 16.11 -7.22 -18.67
N ALA A 148 16.24 -5.91 -18.56
CA ALA A 148 16.43 -5.05 -19.73
C ALA A 148 17.89 -5.19 -20.18
N ARG A 149 18.15 -6.01 -21.21
CA ARG A 149 19.43 -5.93 -21.92
C ARG A 149 19.48 -4.58 -22.64
N LEU A 150 20.15 -3.60 -22.05
CA LEU A 150 20.57 -2.40 -22.75
C LEU A 150 21.53 -2.87 -23.85
N ARG A 151 21.11 -2.74 -25.11
CA ARG A 151 22.02 -2.92 -26.24
C ARG A 151 22.97 -1.71 -26.26
N PRO A 152 24.28 -1.93 -26.47
CA PRO A 152 25.25 -0.86 -26.59
C PRO A 152 24.96 0.06 -27.78
#